data_AF-A0A0L7K508-F1
#
_entry.id   AF-A0A0L7K508-F1
#
_cell.length_a   1.000
_cell.length_b   1.000
_cell.length_c   1.000
_cell.angle_alpha   90.00
_cell.angle_beta   90.00
_cell.angle_gamma   90.00
#
_symmetry.space_group_name_H-M   'P 1'
#
loop_
_entity.id
_entity.type
_entity.pdbx_description
1 polymer ?
#
loop_
_entity_poly.entity_id
_entity_poly.type
_entity_poly.pdbx_seq_one_letter_code
_entity_poly.pdbx_strand_id
1 'polypeptide(L)'
;SCGICGMFPSCMSLMSRKSEPRLPRPGQTPVVLNVYDMYWTNWYTASAGVGVFHSGVQVGASEWAYGGHPYAFTGVFEIAPRDERELGEQFRFRQSVQIGYTDFSEEEVRRLVMELGKQFRGDRY
;
A
#
# COMPACT_ATOMS: atom_id res chain seq x y z
N SER A 1 30.77 23.40 39.53
CA SER A 1 30.24 24.53 38.75
C SER A 1 29.77 24.06 37.39
N CYS A 2 28.52 24.42 37.05
CA CYS A 2 27.77 24.37 35.79
C CYS A 2 28.25 23.48 34.63
N GLY A 3 27.38 22.74 33.93
CA GLY A 3 25.99 23.06 33.64
C GLY A 3 25.17 21.86 33.21
N ILE A 4 23.93 21.87 33.69
CA ILE A 4 22.82 21.01 33.33
C ILE A 4 22.39 21.41 31.90
N CYS A 5 22.56 20.52 30.92
CA CYS A 5 21.91 20.67 29.63
C CYS A 5 20.58 19.92 29.71
N GLY A 6 19.48 20.68 29.61
CA GLY A 6 18.13 20.23 29.89
C GLY A 6 17.68 19.05 29.03
N MET A 7 17.13 18.03 29.69
CA MET A 7 16.25 17.06 29.04
C MET A 7 14.99 17.80 28.60
N PHE A 8 14.79 17.94 27.29
CA PHE A 8 13.51 18.32 26.72
C PHE A 8 12.53 17.13 26.86
N PRO A 9 11.38 17.26 27.56
CA PRO A 9 10.46 16.14 27.77
C PRO A 9 9.45 15.95 26.63
N SER A 10 9.62 16.57 25.45
CA SER A 10 8.53 16.72 24.48
C SER A 10 8.52 15.76 23.28
N CYS A 11 9.45 14.81 23.16
CA CYS A 11 9.52 13.92 21.99
C CYS A 11 9.07 12.47 22.26
N MET A 12 8.77 12.09 23.50
CA MET A 12 8.22 10.75 23.79
C MET A 12 6.69 10.64 23.57
N SER A 13 6.03 11.74 23.18
CA SER A 13 4.57 11.76 23.00
C SER A 13 4.08 11.44 21.57
N LEU A 14 4.98 11.22 20.60
CA LEU A 14 4.61 10.48 19.38
C LEU A 14 4.80 8.98 19.62
N MET A 15 4.13 8.48 20.65
CA MET A 15 3.67 7.10 20.66
C MET A 15 2.81 6.95 19.40
N SER A 16 3.41 6.43 18.32
CA SER A 16 2.64 5.76 17.29
C SER A 16 1.75 4.80 18.06
N ARG A 17 0.44 5.08 18.11
CA ARG A 17 -0.54 4.13 18.60
C ARG A 17 -0.37 2.90 17.70
N LYS A 18 0.51 1.99 18.09
CA LYS A 18 0.45 0.61 17.63
C LYS A 18 -0.87 0.13 18.19
N SER A 19 -1.93 0.26 17.39
CA SER A 19 -3.16 -0.49 17.59
C SER A 19 -2.73 -1.92 17.86
N GLU A 20 -3.08 -2.47 19.02
CA GLU A 20 -2.85 -3.89 19.27
C GLU A 20 -3.37 -4.67 18.05
N PRO A 21 -2.59 -5.63 17.53
CA PRO A 21 -3.05 -6.45 16.42
C PRO A 21 -4.31 -7.16 16.88
N ARG A 22 -5.46 -6.74 16.36
CA ARG A 22 -6.73 -7.40 16.62
C ARG A 22 -6.61 -8.83 16.11
N LEU A 23 -6.86 -9.80 16.97
CA LEU A 23 -6.91 -11.19 16.55
C LEU A 23 -8.04 -11.35 15.52
N PRO A 24 -7.82 -12.12 14.43
CA PRO A 24 -8.85 -12.38 13.44
C PRO A 24 -10.03 -13.10 14.09
N ARG A 25 -11.25 -12.70 13.74
CA ARG A 25 -12.44 -13.50 14.00
C ARG A 25 -12.46 -14.69 13.04
N PRO A 26 -13.07 -15.83 13.41
CA PRO A 26 -13.25 -16.95 12.50
C PRO A 26 -13.90 -16.51 11.19
N GLY A 27 -13.33 -16.91 10.05
CA GLY A 27 -13.83 -16.56 8.72
C GLY A 27 -13.34 -15.22 8.16
N GLN A 28 -12.51 -14.47 8.88
CA GLN A 28 -11.94 -13.23 8.36
C GLN A 28 -10.71 -13.46 7.49
N THR A 29 -10.62 -12.68 6.41
CA THR A 29 -9.48 -12.68 5.49
C THR A 29 -8.57 -11.48 5.80
N PRO A 30 -7.24 -11.66 5.90
CA PRO A 30 -6.32 -10.54 6.11
C PRO A 30 -6.31 -9.60 4.90
N VAL A 31 -6.23 -8.30 5.17
CA VAL A 31 -6.01 -7.26 4.16
C VAL A 31 -4.57 -6.76 4.29
N VAL A 32 -3.80 -6.89 3.22
CA VAL A 32 -2.38 -6.61 3.19
C VAL A 32 -2.09 -5.53 2.16
N LEU A 33 -1.33 -4.51 2.54
CA LEU A 33 -0.80 -3.50 1.64
C LEU A 33 0.60 -3.92 1.20
N ASN A 34 0.78 -4.22 -0.09
CA ASN A 34 2.08 -4.50 -0.69
C ASN A 34 2.66 -3.18 -1.22
N VAL A 35 3.90 -2.87 -0.87
CA VAL A 35 4.58 -1.62 -1.22
C VAL A 35 5.76 -1.94 -2.12
N TYR A 36 5.93 -1.15 -3.19
CA TYR A 36 6.98 -1.27 -4.19
C TYR A 36 7.73 0.04 -4.34
N ASP A 37 9.05 -0.07 -4.46
CA ASP A 37 9.93 1.03 -4.82
C ASP A 37 9.88 1.26 -6.34
N MET A 38 9.63 2.49 -6.77
CA MET A 38 9.84 2.92 -8.15
C MET A 38 11.31 3.30 -8.34
N TYR A 39 12.20 2.29 -8.40
CA TYR A 39 13.65 2.49 -8.21
C TYR A 39 14.30 3.40 -9.23
N TRP A 40 13.80 3.45 -10.48
CA TRP A 40 14.32 4.39 -11.48
C TRP A 40 14.12 5.83 -11.00
N THR A 41 12.93 6.18 -10.51
CA THR A 41 12.62 7.52 -9.99
C THR A 41 13.34 7.79 -8.68
N ASN A 42 13.39 6.80 -7.78
CA ASN A 42 14.01 6.94 -6.46
C ASN A 42 15.52 7.16 -6.54
N TRP A 43 16.19 6.67 -7.59
CA TRP A 43 17.61 6.98 -7.82
C TRP A 43 17.85 8.48 -8.00
N TYR A 44 16.97 9.19 -8.72
CA TYR A 44 17.12 10.64 -8.96
C TYR A 44 16.71 11.48 -7.75
N THR A 45 15.80 11.00 -6.90
CA THR A 45 15.26 11.76 -5.77
C THR A 45 15.89 11.40 -4.42
N ALA A 46 16.73 10.36 -4.37
CA ALA A 46 17.38 9.89 -3.14
C ALA A 46 18.16 10.99 -2.41
N SER A 47 18.88 11.84 -3.14
CA SER A 47 19.65 12.96 -2.58
C SER A 47 18.78 14.05 -1.95
N ALA A 48 17.50 14.13 -2.35
CA ALA A 48 16.51 15.03 -1.76
C ALA A 48 15.75 14.41 -0.58
N GLY A 49 16.00 13.14 -0.26
CA GLY A 49 15.29 12.41 0.81
C GLY A 49 13.82 12.07 0.48
N VAL A 50 13.44 12.10 -0.80
CA VAL A 50 12.07 11.84 -1.27
C VAL A 50 12.05 10.52 -2.06
N GLY A 51 11.06 9.67 -1.78
CA GLY A 51 10.82 8.42 -2.49
C GLY A 51 9.41 8.37 -3.09
N VAL A 52 9.30 7.82 -4.29
CA VAL A 52 8.06 7.45 -4.97
C VAL A 52 7.82 5.97 -4.78
N PHE A 53 6.62 5.65 -4.30
CA PHE A 53 6.21 4.28 -4.00
C PHE A 53 4.91 3.97 -4.73
N HIS A 54 4.79 2.73 -5.18
CA HIS A 54 3.54 2.16 -5.62
C HIS A 54 3.03 1.19 -4.55
N SER A 55 1.72 1.02 -4.45
CA SER A 55 1.15 0.07 -3.53
C SER A 55 -0.08 -0.61 -4.10
N GLY A 56 -0.20 -1.91 -3.81
CA GLY A 56 -1.39 -2.72 -4.10
C GLY A 56 -2.04 -3.22 -2.82
N VAL A 57 -3.36 -3.37 -2.85
CA VAL A 57 -4.15 -3.96 -1.76
C VAL A 57 -4.41 -5.42 -2.09
N GLN A 58 -3.80 -6.30 -1.32
CA GLN A 58 -3.98 -7.73 -1.37
C GLN A 58 -5.08 -8.18 -0.42
N VAL A 59 -6.01 -8.99 -0.94
CA VAL A 59 -6.96 -9.78 -0.15
C VAL A 59 -6.92 -11.21 -0.68
N GLY A 60 -6.49 -12.14 0.17
CA GLY A 60 -6.37 -13.54 -0.23
C GLY A 60 -5.34 -13.75 -1.34
N ALA A 61 -5.75 -14.37 -2.44
CA ALA A 61 -4.91 -14.68 -3.60
C ALA A 61 -4.77 -13.56 -4.63
N SER A 62 -5.50 -12.44 -4.50
CA SER A 62 -5.50 -11.35 -5.48
C SER A 62 -4.94 -10.05 -4.88
N GLU A 63 -4.16 -9.32 -5.66
CA GLU A 63 -3.69 -7.97 -5.35
C GLU A 63 -4.25 -6.97 -6.35
N TRP A 64 -4.84 -5.88 -5.84
CA TRP A 64 -5.51 -4.85 -6.62
C TRP A 64 -4.76 -3.54 -6.55
N ALA A 65 -4.59 -2.88 -7.68
CA ALA A 65 -3.96 -1.56 -7.75
C ALA A 65 -4.65 -0.69 -8.80
N TYR A 66 -4.38 0.61 -8.74
CA TYR A 66 -4.88 1.61 -9.69
C TYR A 66 -3.70 2.27 -10.40
N GLY A 67 -3.72 2.28 -11.72
CA GLY A 67 -2.68 2.84 -12.57
C GLY A 67 -3.26 3.64 -13.73
N GLY A 68 -2.50 4.64 -14.17
CA GLY A 68 -2.88 5.50 -15.30
C GLY A 68 -2.56 4.88 -16.65
N HIS A 69 -3.46 5.05 -17.63
CA HIS A 69 -3.26 4.69 -19.04
C HIS A 69 -4.17 5.55 -19.95
N PRO A 70 -3.87 5.72 -21.25
CA PRO A 70 -4.55 6.71 -22.10
C PRO A 70 -5.95 6.30 -22.60
N TYR A 71 -6.53 5.24 -22.04
CA TYR A 71 -7.75 4.62 -22.59
C TYR A 71 -8.95 4.85 -21.67
N ALA A 72 -10.14 4.98 -22.26
CA ALA A 72 -11.41 5.26 -21.59
C ALA A 72 -12.01 4.07 -20.81
N PHE A 73 -11.17 3.19 -20.25
CA PHE A 73 -11.58 2.06 -19.41
C PHE A 73 -10.93 2.15 -18.01
N THR A 74 -11.30 1.23 -17.11
CA THR A 74 -10.82 1.20 -15.72
C THR A 74 -9.30 1.14 -15.63
N GLY A 75 -8.70 2.00 -14.82
CA GLY A 75 -7.28 1.91 -14.45
C GLY A 75 -7.04 0.93 -13.31
N VAL A 76 -8.11 0.37 -12.73
CA VAL A 76 -8.00 -0.67 -11.69
C VAL A 76 -7.67 -2.00 -12.35
N PHE A 77 -6.63 -2.65 -11.84
CA PHE A 77 -6.14 -3.94 -12.34
C PHE A 77 -5.85 -4.90 -11.18
N GLU A 78 -5.70 -6.17 -11.54
CA GLU A 78 -5.43 -7.29 -10.64
C GLU A 78 -4.11 -7.94 -11.04
N ILE A 79 -3.27 -8.28 -10.06
CA ILE A 79 -2.03 -9.05 -10.25
C ILE A 79 -1.94 -10.18 -9.22
N ALA A 80 -1.07 -11.14 -9.49
CA ALA A 80 -0.64 -12.06 -8.44
C ALA A 80 0.11 -11.28 -7.33
N PRO A 81 -0.12 -11.61 -6.04
CA PRO A 81 0.49 -10.88 -4.93
C PRO A 81 2.00 -10.78 -5.06
N ARG A 82 2.53 -9.54 -4.99
CA ARG A 82 3.97 -9.24 -5.07
C ARG A 82 4.61 -9.51 -6.43
N ASP A 83 3.83 -9.73 -7.49
CA ASP A 83 4.39 -9.93 -8.83
C ASP A 83 4.79 -8.59 -9.48
N GLU A 84 5.98 -8.12 -9.12
CA GLU A 84 6.57 -6.90 -9.68
C GLU A 84 6.76 -6.94 -11.20
N ARG A 85 6.77 -8.13 -11.82
CA ARG A 85 6.91 -8.27 -13.28
C ARG A 85 5.65 -7.82 -14.00
N GLU A 86 4.48 -7.99 -13.40
CA GLU A 86 3.21 -7.50 -13.94
C GLU A 86 3.07 -5.98 -13.80
N LEU A 87 3.71 -5.38 -12.79
CA LEU A 87 3.78 -3.91 -12.64
C LEU A 87 4.77 -3.27 -13.62
N GLY A 88 5.86 -3.97 -13.94
CA GLY A 88 6.85 -3.57 -14.92
C GLY A 88 8.27 -3.46 -14.36
N GLU A 89 9.26 -3.37 -15.24
CA GLU A 89 10.69 -3.46 -14.91
C GLU A 89 11.22 -2.37 -13.97
N GLN A 90 10.43 -1.32 -13.73
CA GLN A 90 10.77 -0.17 -12.87
C GLN A 90 10.32 -0.34 -11.41
N PHE A 91 9.58 -1.40 -11.10
CA PHE A 91 9.07 -1.68 -9.76
C PHE A 91 9.90 -2.75 -9.08
N ARG A 92 10.16 -2.56 -7.78
CA ARG A 92 10.78 -3.56 -6.92
C ARG A 92 9.98 -3.71 -5.64
N PHE A 93 9.62 -4.94 -5.29
CA PHE A 93 8.92 -5.21 -4.04
C PHE A 93 9.75 -4.77 -2.84
N ARG A 94 9.13 -3.99 -1.95
CA ARG A 94 9.78 -3.45 -0.75
C ARG A 94 9.35 -4.20 0.49
N GLN A 95 8.05 -4.24 0.76
CA GLN A 95 7.49 -4.82 1.98
C GLN A 95 5.98 -5.03 1.89
N SER A 96 5.45 -5.86 2.78
CA SER A 96 4.02 -6.00 3.03
C SER A 96 3.68 -5.45 4.41
N VAL A 97 2.57 -4.71 4.51
CA VAL A 97 2.01 -4.22 5.76
C VAL A 97 0.60 -4.75 5.90
N GLN A 98 0.35 -5.60 6.89
CA GLN A 98 -1.03 -6.00 7.18
C GLN A 98 -1.77 -4.82 7.81
N ILE A 99 -2.84 -4.37 7.15
CA ILE A 99 -3.61 -3.19 7.56
C ILE A 99 -4.90 -3.56 8.29
N GLY A 100 -5.35 -4.81 8.21
CA GLY A 100 -6.52 -5.27 8.94
C GLY A 100 -7.05 -6.62 8.45
N TYR A 101 -8.36 -6.79 8.63
CA TYR A 101 -9.12 -7.96 8.26
C TYR A 101 -10.44 -7.53 7.61
N THR A 102 -10.96 -8.35 6.70
CA THR A 102 -12.26 -8.17 6.07
C THR A 102 -13.14 -9.39 6.33
N ASP A 103 -14.45 -9.17 6.43
CA ASP A 103 -15.46 -10.24 6.48
C ASP A 103 -15.93 -10.66 5.07
N PHE A 104 -15.49 -9.95 4.02
CA PHE A 104 -15.83 -10.25 2.63
C PHE A 104 -15.02 -11.44 2.08
N SER A 105 -15.67 -12.28 1.27
CA SER A 105 -14.98 -13.30 0.46
C SER A 105 -14.17 -12.67 -0.68
N GLU A 106 -13.25 -13.44 -1.27
CA GLU A 106 -12.47 -12.98 -2.43
C GLU A 106 -13.39 -12.58 -3.61
N GLU A 107 -14.47 -13.33 -3.85
CA GLU A 107 -15.46 -13.05 -4.89
C GLU A 107 -16.27 -11.78 -4.60
N GLU A 108 -16.58 -11.52 -3.33
CA GLU A 108 -17.22 -10.27 -2.91
C GLU A 108 -16.29 -9.08 -3.11
N VAL A 109 -15.02 -9.20 -2.71
CA VAL A 109 -14.01 -8.17 -2.96
C VAL A 109 -13.85 -7.91 -4.44
N ARG A 110 -13.74 -8.96 -5.27
CA ARG A 110 -13.66 -8.83 -6.74
C ARG A 110 -14.85 -8.03 -7.29
N ARG A 111 -16.07 -8.35 -6.88
CA ARG A 111 -17.28 -7.62 -7.31
C ARG A 111 -17.24 -6.16 -6.88
N LEU A 112 -16.85 -5.88 -5.64
CA LEU A 112 -16.71 -4.51 -5.13
C LEU A 112 -15.68 -3.72 -5.93
N VAL A 113 -14.51 -4.32 -6.21
CA VAL A 113 -13.45 -3.68 -6.98
C VAL A 113 -13.88 -3.42 -8.43
N MET A 114 -14.61 -4.34 -9.06
CA MET A 114 -15.17 -4.13 -10.39
C MET A 114 -16.17 -2.97 -10.44
N GLU A 115 -17.05 -2.84 -9.44
CA GLU A 115 -17.96 -1.70 -9.35
C GLU A 115 -17.22 -0.38 -9.12
N LEU A 116 -16.17 -0.38 -8.29
CA LEU A 116 -15.29 0.77 -8.13
C LEU A 116 -14.60 1.13 -9.44
N GLY A 117 -14.11 0.16 -10.20
CA GLY A 117 -13.44 0.36 -11.49
C GLY A 117 -14.26 1.16 -12.51
N LYS A 118 -15.61 1.17 -12.41
CA LYS A 118 -16.47 2.02 -13.24
C LYS A 118 -16.25 3.51 -13.01
N GLN A 119 -15.80 3.90 -11.81
CA GLN A 119 -15.53 5.27 -11.40
C GLN A 119 -14.04 5.65 -11.57
N PHE A 120 -13.14 4.66 -11.50
CA PHE A 120 -11.69 4.84 -11.58
C PHE A 120 -11.17 4.51 -12.99
N ARG A 121 -11.35 5.44 -13.94
CA ARG A 121 -10.82 5.31 -15.30
C ARG A 121 -9.33 5.63 -15.36
N GLY A 122 -8.55 4.84 -16.08
CA GLY A 122 -7.10 5.04 -16.19
C GLY A 122 -6.70 6.36 -16.86
N ASP A 123 -7.58 6.93 -17.69
CA ASP A 123 -7.37 8.25 -18.30
C ASP A 123 -7.68 9.44 -17.37
N ARG A 124 -8.03 9.16 -16.10
CA ARG A 124 -8.27 10.15 -15.03
C ARG A 124 -7.35 9.95 -13.82
N TYR A 125 -6.25 9.23 -14.00
CA TYR A 125 -5.20 9.08 -12.99
C TYR A 125 -4.45 10.39 -12.77
#